data_AF-A0A6A8AIQ9-F1
#
_entry.id   AF-A0A6A8AIQ9-F1
#
_cell.length_a   1.000
_cell.length_b   1.000
_cell.length_c   1.000
_cell.angle_alpha   90.00
_cell.angle_beta   90.00
_cell.angle_gamma   90.00
#
_symmetry.space_group_name_H-M   'P 1'
#
loop_
_entity.id
_entity.type
_entity.pdbx_description
1 polymer ?
#
loop_
_entity_poly.entity_id
_entity_poly.type
_entity_poly.pdbx_seq_one_letter_code
_entity_poly.pdbx_strand_id
1 'polypeptide(L)'
;MLKWMEGRMDIYQQIWDADQAANGIQPILADWQGDAARGYVKVATTAMEDEDVRILTDLVIPDKKKLTYDRVLKLFDNYALAEQDQEVETPEERQEIHDLLEAVVDTPPMLVAREYVANASGTVISRDRWYGVLLEHWFRSFSQGGDPALTGFEHVFVGEQEGAKIQGYHFWYKYYLDDGMATLFDRDSFPGFDDDRIAYVRGRYSDGQERFPETVTISYKWFAPDYSRLGPGVEPEDVLRPLTKPTGGFFVGCSVEGLMALGSVRAHLGARAPKEAVINGARYDMKVFRSANNQHIRTFYPVYLGPAAGAVQPQPGQPSTPVQPSQPPHPAGPSTVRILAALVNPLGEDQDKETVTLINTGSETQSLEAWKLVDANRNSFGLEDVTLAPGMAITIRLPRNSVQLSNKGGEIRLVNRDGHTAHVVTYSKAQAQDQGRTIVF
;
A
#
# COMPACT_ATOMS: atom_id res chain seq x y z
N MET A 1 29.80 5.56 -23.53
CA MET A 1 28.35 5.35 -23.42
C MET A 1 28.07 4.36 -22.29
N LEU A 2 28.40 4.71 -21.03
CA LEU A 2 28.08 3.91 -19.83
C LEU A 2 28.52 4.72 -18.58
N LYS A 3 27.73 5.74 -18.18
CA LYS A 3 27.96 6.48 -16.92
C LYS A 3 26.74 7.25 -16.39
N TRP A 4 25.53 6.88 -16.80
CA TRP A 4 24.27 7.56 -16.45
C TRP A 4 23.25 6.66 -15.70
N MET A 5 23.68 5.55 -15.10
CA MET A 5 22.79 4.59 -14.43
C MET A 5 22.95 4.52 -12.90
N GLU A 6 23.78 5.36 -12.28
CA GLU A 6 23.87 5.45 -10.81
C GLU A 6 22.92 6.53 -10.29
N GLY A 7 21.85 6.11 -9.59
CA GLY A 7 21.09 7.00 -8.70
C GLY A 7 19.57 7.02 -8.86
N ARG A 8 18.93 6.22 -9.72
CA ARG A 8 17.48 6.03 -9.63
C ARG A 8 17.18 4.96 -8.58
N MET A 9 16.74 5.39 -7.40
CA MET A 9 16.18 4.48 -6.41
C MET A 9 15.07 3.63 -7.03
N ASP A 10 15.04 2.36 -6.65
CA ASP A 10 14.01 1.42 -7.07
C ASP A 10 12.65 1.91 -6.56
N ILE A 11 11.66 2.03 -7.45
CA ILE A 11 10.31 2.48 -7.08
C ILE A 11 9.65 1.50 -6.12
N TYR A 12 9.92 0.21 -6.26
CA TYR A 12 9.35 -0.81 -5.40
C TYR A 12 9.93 -0.75 -3.99
N GLN A 13 11.23 -0.43 -3.84
CA GLN A 13 11.82 -0.13 -2.53
C GLN A 13 11.18 1.12 -1.90
N GLN A 14 10.97 2.19 -2.68
CA GLN A 14 10.35 3.41 -2.17
C GLN A 14 8.92 3.18 -1.66
N ILE A 15 8.13 2.40 -2.40
CA ILE A 15 6.77 2.01 -1.97
C ILE A 15 6.85 1.14 -0.72
N TRP A 16 7.78 0.17 -0.69
CA TRP A 16 8.00 -0.69 0.48
C TRP A 16 8.34 0.13 1.74
N ASP A 17 9.29 1.05 1.64
CA ASP A 17 9.72 1.87 2.78
C ASP A 17 8.59 2.78 3.28
N ALA A 18 7.85 3.38 2.35
CA ALA A 18 6.68 4.20 2.67
C ALA A 18 5.58 3.37 3.35
N ASP A 19 5.35 2.14 2.89
CA ASP A 19 4.41 1.21 3.50
C ASP A 19 4.84 0.82 4.92
N GLN A 20 6.09 0.40 5.11
CA GLN A 20 6.63 -0.01 6.41
C GLN A 20 6.63 1.12 7.45
N ALA A 21 6.80 2.37 7.00
CA ALA A 21 6.67 3.56 7.84
C ALA A 21 5.21 3.87 8.20
N ALA A 22 4.27 3.48 7.34
CA ALA A 22 2.83 3.62 7.53
C ALA A 22 2.23 2.35 8.14
N ASN A 23 1.40 1.61 7.40
CA ASN A 23 0.60 0.51 7.92
C ASN A 23 1.23 -0.87 7.71
N GLY A 24 2.25 -1.01 6.86
CA GLY A 24 3.04 -2.23 6.77
C GLY A 24 3.74 -2.56 8.09
N ILE A 25 3.95 -3.83 8.36
CA ILE A 25 4.62 -4.33 9.56
C ILE A 25 5.92 -5.03 9.19
N GLN A 26 6.85 -5.09 10.13
CA GLN A 26 8.18 -5.62 9.86
C GLN A 26 8.15 -7.16 9.79
N PRO A 27 8.50 -7.78 8.65
CA PRO A 27 8.81 -9.19 8.63
C PRO A 27 10.17 -9.42 9.30
N ILE A 28 10.24 -10.36 10.24
CA ILE A 28 11.47 -10.71 10.96
C ILE A 28 11.67 -12.23 10.94
N LEU A 29 12.92 -12.68 11.07
CA LEU A 29 13.20 -14.11 11.24
C LEU A 29 12.73 -14.61 12.61
N ALA A 30 12.43 -15.90 12.71
CA ALA A 30 11.85 -16.51 13.91
C ALA A 30 12.69 -16.31 15.20
N ASP A 31 14.01 -16.24 15.05
CA ASP A 31 15.00 -16.02 16.11
C ASP A 31 15.21 -14.53 16.46
N TRP A 32 14.56 -13.61 15.74
CA TRP A 32 14.70 -12.17 15.98
C TRP A 32 13.66 -11.64 16.97
N GLN A 33 14.05 -10.61 17.71
CA GLN A 33 13.15 -9.89 18.61
C GLN A 33 12.39 -8.81 17.82
N GLY A 34 11.06 -8.82 17.93
CA GLY A 34 10.20 -7.83 17.29
C GLY A 34 9.99 -6.57 18.11
N ASP A 35 9.69 -5.46 17.42
CA ASP A 35 9.26 -4.19 18.03
C ASP A 35 7.74 -4.04 17.92
N ALA A 36 7.05 -4.21 19.04
CA ALA A 36 5.59 -4.11 19.10
C ALA A 36 5.05 -2.71 18.75
N ALA A 37 5.83 -1.63 18.90
CA ALA A 37 5.39 -0.27 18.56
C ALA A 37 5.43 -0.02 17.03
N ARG A 38 6.30 -0.74 16.33
CA ARG A 38 6.39 -0.75 14.86
C ARG A 38 5.44 -1.79 14.24
N GLY A 39 5.17 -2.88 14.96
CA GLY A 39 4.45 -4.03 14.45
C GLY A 39 5.39 -4.98 13.71
N TYR A 40 5.17 -6.28 13.86
CA TYR A 40 6.01 -7.29 13.26
C TYR A 40 5.26 -8.61 13.02
N VAL A 41 5.84 -9.47 12.18
CA VAL A 41 5.44 -10.88 12.01
C VAL A 41 6.70 -11.72 11.87
N LYS A 42 6.76 -12.85 12.56
CA LYS A 42 7.89 -13.79 12.45
C LYS A 42 7.69 -14.74 11.29
N VAL A 43 8.78 -14.97 10.57
CA VAL A 43 8.83 -15.84 9.39
C VAL A 43 9.74 -17.01 9.69
N ALA A 44 9.16 -18.21 9.65
CA ALA A 44 9.91 -19.45 9.78
C ALA A 44 10.61 -19.78 8.45
N THR A 45 11.93 -19.77 8.45
CA THR A 45 12.75 -20.05 7.25
C THR A 45 13.32 -21.46 7.23
N THR A 46 13.27 -22.17 8.37
CA THR A 46 13.74 -23.55 8.51
C THR A 46 12.58 -24.43 8.96
N ALA A 47 12.19 -25.42 8.15
CA ALA A 47 11.35 -26.52 8.61
C ALA A 47 12.25 -27.57 9.28
N MET A 48 11.94 -27.97 10.51
CA MET A 48 12.37 -29.26 11.03
C MET A 48 11.45 -30.32 10.40
N GLU A 49 12.01 -31.44 9.95
CA GLU A 49 11.39 -32.38 9.00
C GLU A 49 10.13 -33.15 9.49
N ASP A 50 9.49 -32.78 10.61
CA ASP A 50 8.40 -33.60 11.19
C ASP A 50 7.32 -32.84 12.00
N GLU A 51 7.17 -31.52 11.82
CA GLU A 51 6.10 -30.76 12.50
C GLU A 51 5.21 -30.00 11.50
N ASP A 52 3.94 -29.77 11.84
CA ASP A 52 3.05 -28.80 11.18
C ASP A 52 3.67 -27.39 11.30
N VAL A 53 4.60 -27.06 10.40
CA VAL A 53 5.37 -25.82 10.47
C VAL A 53 4.52 -24.65 10.00
N ARG A 54 4.06 -23.82 10.94
CA ARG A 54 3.48 -22.50 10.64
C ARG A 54 4.56 -21.58 10.08
N ILE A 55 4.33 -21.04 8.89
CA ILE A 55 5.31 -20.13 8.25
C ILE A 55 5.30 -18.77 8.92
N LEU A 56 4.12 -18.27 9.32
CA LEU A 56 3.97 -16.95 9.93
C LEU A 56 3.49 -17.09 11.38
N THR A 57 4.25 -16.51 12.31
CA THR A 57 3.98 -16.62 13.75
C THR A 57 4.18 -15.28 14.44
N ASP A 58 3.76 -15.18 15.71
CA ASP A 58 3.94 -14.01 16.58
C ASP A 58 3.57 -12.66 15.90
N LEU A 59 2.39 -12.58 15.30
CA LEU A 59 1.92 -11.36 14.65
C LEU A 59 1.56 -10.28 15.69
N VAL A 60 2.12 -9.08 15.50
CA VAL A 60 1.72 -7.87 16.22
C VAL A 60 1.40 -6.76 15.23
N ILE A 61 0.13 -6.37 15.16
CA ILE A 61 -0.34 -5.18 14.44
C ILE A 61 -0.70 -4.11 15.47
N PRO A 62 0.04 -2.99 15.56
CA PRO A 62 -0.27 -1.89 16.46
C PRO A 62 -1.62 -1.25 16.09
N ASP A 63 -2.37 -0.78 17.08
CA ASP A 63 -3.72 -0.21 16.86
C ASP A 63 -3.73 0.92 15.83
N LYS A 64 -2.69 1.77 15.81
CA LYS A 64 -2.53 2.86 14.83
C LYS A 64 -2.44 2.39 13.38
N LYS A 65 -2.13 1.11 13.13
CA LYS A 65 -2.00 0.50 11.79
C LYS A 65 -3.22 -0.32 11.39
N LYS A 66 -4.14 -0.63 12.32
CA LYS A 66 -5.23 -1.61 12.11
C LYS A 66 -6.30 -1.16 11.12
N LEU A 67 -6.49 0.15 10.90
CA LEU A 67 -7.61 0.66 10.12
C LEU A 67 -7.79 -0.05 8.76
N THR A 68 -6.73 -0.17 7.95
CA THR A 68 -6.83 -0.79 6.62
C THR A 68 -6.88 -2.31 6.69
N TYR A 69 -6.34 -2.94 7.74
CA TYR A 69 -6.53 -4.36 8.03
C TYR A 69 -7.99 -4.68 8.40
N ASP A 70 -8.63 -3.85 9.23
CA ASP A 70 -10.03 -4.04 9.61
C ASP A 70 -10.97 -3.84 8.41
N ARG A 71 -10.62 -2.93 7.49
CA ARG A 71 -11.39 -2.73 6.25
C ARG A 71 -11.25 -3.89 5.27
N VAL A 72 -10.04 -4.43 5.13
CA VAL A 72 -9.81 -5.57 4.22
C VAL A 72 -10.42 -6.87 4.76
N LEU A 73 -10.47 -7.05 6.08
CA LEU A 73 -11.13 -8.20 6.72
C LEU A 73 -12.60 -8.32 6.31
N LYS A 74 -13.34 -7.21 6.33
CA LYS A 74 -14.75 -7.20 5.92
C LYS A 74 -14.94 -7.69 4.49
N LEU A 75 -14.03 -7.28 3.60
CA LEU A 75 -14.06 -7.75 2.22
C LEU A 75 -13.80 -9.26 2.12
N PHE A 76 -12.91 -9.82 2.93
CA PHE A 76 -12.66 -11.27 2.91
C PHE A 76 -13.89 -12.10 3.29
N ASP A 77 -14.72 -11.60 4.20
CA ASP A 77 -15.95 -12.27 4.62
C ASP A 77 -16.98 -12.37 3.48
N ASN A 78 -16.94 -11.43 2.53
CA ASN A 78 -17.85 -11.40 1.38
C ASN A 78 -17.50 -12.45 0.31
N TYR A 79 -16.22 -12.81 0.18
CA TYR A 79 -15.71 -13.75 -0.83
C TYR A 79 -15.60 -15.19 -0.29
N ALA A 80 -16.62 -15.67 0.43
CA ALA A 80 -16.65 -17.05 0.89
C ALA A 80 -16.58 -18.01 -0.32
N LEU A 81 -15.66 -18.98 -0.29
CA LEU A 81 -15.28 -19.90 -1.39
C LEU A 81 -16.40 -20.84 -1.91
N ALA A 82 -17.66 -20.57 -1.59
CA ALA A 82 -18.81 -21.27 -2.14
C ALA A 82 -19.12 -20.73 -3.55
N GLU A 83 -18.41 -21.28 -4.53
CA GLU A 83 -18.59 -21.07 -5.96
C GLU A 83 -20.06 -21.28 -6.42
N GLN A 84 -20.55 -20.40 -7.31
CA GLN A 84 -21.63 -20.60 -8.31
C GLN A 84 -23.01 -19.94 -8.14
N ASP A 85 -23.23 -19.00 -7.22
CA ASP A 85 -24.39 -18.10 -7.38
C ASP A 85 -24.00 -16.84 -8.13
N GLN A 86 -24.93 -16.31 -8.92
CA GLN A 86 -24.75 -15.08 -9.69
C GLN A 86 -24.44 -13.96 -8.69
N GLU A 87 -23.16 -13.57 -8.55
CA GLU A 87 -22.73 -12.57 -7.57
C GLU A 87 -23.42 -11.24 -7.87
N VAL A 88 -24.50 -10.97 -7.14
CA VAL A 88 -25.14 -9.67 -7.12
C VAL A 88 -24.47 -8.90 -6.00
N GLU A 89 -23.46 -8.10 -6.36
CA GLU A 89 -22.80 -7.17 -5.43
C GLU A 89 -23.87 -6.31 -4.72
N THR A 90 -23.94 -6.50 -3.41
CA THR A 90 -24.83 -5.76 -2.52
C THR A 90 -24.37 -4.31 -2.36
N PRO A 91 -25.28 -3.37 -2.04
CA PRO A 91 -24.90 -2.00 -1.69
C PRO A 91 -23.87 -1.93 -0.55
N GLU A 92 -23.94 -2.88 0.38
CA GLU A 92 -23.02 -3.01 1.51
C GLU A 92 -21.61 -3.42 1.04
N GLU A 93 -21.48 -4.48 0.24
CA GLU A 93 -20.20 -4.92 -0.35
C GLU A 93 -19.56 -3.80 -1.17
N ARG A 94 -20.37 -3.08 -1.97
CA ARG A 94 -19.91 -1.90 -2.71
C ARG A 94 -19.37 -0.82 -1.77
N GLN A 95 -20.09 -0.54 -0.68
CA GLN A 95 -19.67 0.47 0.29
C GLN A 95 -18.36 0.07 0.97
N GLU A 96 -18.15 -1.21 1.26
CA GLU A 96 -16.91 -1.70 1.85
C GLU A 96 -15.70 -1.54 0.92
N ILE A 97 -15.89 -1.75 -0.39
CA ILE A 97 -14.87 -1.44 -1.41
C ILE A 97 -14.52 0.05 -1.38
N HIS A 98 -15.54 0.92 -1.34
CA HIS A 98 -15.33 2.37 -1.26
C HIS A 98 -14.64 2.80 0.04
N ASP A 99 -15.03 2.22 1.18
CA ASP A 99 -14.43 2.49 2.49
C ASP A 99 -12.95 2.10 2.53
N LEU A 100 -12.59 0.95 1.93
CA LEU A 100 -11.19 0.56 1.79
C LEU A 100 -10.45 1.53 0.87
N LEU A 101 -10.99 1.82 -0.32
CA LEU A 101 -10.33 2.71 -1.29
C LEU A 101 -10.09 4.12 -0.72
N GLU A 102 -11.07 4.69 -0.02
CA GLU A 102 -10.93 5.97 0.66
C GLU A 102 -9.88 5.93 1.79
N ALA A 103 -9.79 4.82 2.52
CA ALA A 103 -8.78 4.65 3.56
C ALA A 103 -7.35 4.53 2.99
N VAL A 104 -7.19 3.96 1.79
CA VAL A 104 -5.86 3.70 1.21
C VAL A 104 -5.35 4.78 0.27
N VAL A 105 -6.22 5.50 -0.45
CA VAL A 105 -5.84 6.31 -1.63
C VAL A 105 -4.81 7.42 -1.35
N ASP A 106 -4.77 7.96 -0.14
CA ASP A 106 -3.84 9.01 0.28
C ASP A 106 -2.76 8.52 1.27
N THR A 107 -2.64 7.20 1.44
CA THR A 107 -1.57 6.62 2.27
C THR A 107 -0.19 6.86 1.65
N PRO A 108 0.89 6.90 2.46
CA PRO A 108 2.25 7.09 1.95
C PRO A 108 2.64 6.19 0.75
N PRO A 109 2.45 4.86 0.75
CA PRO A 109 2.80 4.04 -0.41
C PRO A 109 1.97 4.39 -1.66
N MET A 110 0.70 4.78 -1.50
CA MET A 110 -0.16 5.21 -2.61
C MET A 110 0.26 6.56 -3.19
N LEU A 111 0.73 7.49 -2.35
CA LEU A 111 1.24 8.78 -2.82
C LEU A 111 2.52 8.60 -3.63
N VAL A 112 3.46 7.75 -3.16
CA VAL A 112 4.67 7.39 -3.91
C VAL A 112 4.31 6.76 -5.25
N ALA A 113 3.35 5.82 -5.27
CA ALA A 113 2.87 5.19 -6.48
C ALA A 113 2.24 6.20 -7.45
N ARG A 114 1.33 7.06 -6.97
CA ARG A 114 0.65 8.09 -7.78
C ARG A 114 1.64 9.05 -8.41
N GLU A 115 2.60 9.53 -7.63
CA GLU A 115 3.65 10.43 -8.10
C GLU A 115 4.53 9.77 -9.16
N TYR A 116 4.97 8.53 -8.93
CA TYR A 116 5.74 7.79 -9.91
C TYR A 116 4.98 7.61 -11.22
N VAL A 117 3.72 7.21 -11.16
CA VAL A 117 2.89 7.01 -12.35
C VAL A 117 2.67 8.34 -13.08
N ALA A 118 2.42 9.43 -12.35
CA ALA A 118 2.27 10.77 -12.92
C ALA A 118 3.54 11.19 -13.69
N ASN A 119 4.70 11.06 -13.05
CA ASN A 119 6.00 11.42 -13.63
C ASN A 119 6.36 10.52 -14.82
N ALA A 120 6.20 9.21 -14.70
CA ALA A 120 6.55 8.25 -15.75
C ALA A 120 5.63 8.35 -16.98
N SER A 121 4.36 8.67 -16.77
CA SER A 121 3.40 8.88 -17.87
C SER A 121 3.44 10.29 -18.46
N GLY A 122 4.11 11.24 -17.79
CA GLY A 122 4.09 12.66 -18.16
C GLY A 122 2.71 13.31 -17.99
N THR A 123 1.88 12.78 -17.08
CA THR A 123 0.52 13.29 -16.86
C THR A 123 0.30 13.66 -15.40
N VAL A 124 -0.53 14.67 -15.15
CA VAL A 124 -1.01 14.95 -13.79
C VAL A 124 -2.08 13.93 -13.43
N ILE A 125 -1.91 13.28 -12.29
CA ILE A 125 -2.87 12.31 -11.74
C ILE A 125 -3.44 12.90 -10.46
N SER A 126 -4.68 13.40 -10.56
CA SER A 126 -5.43 13.85 -9.39
C SER A 126 -5.75 12.67 -8.47
N ARG A 127 -6.14 12.98 -7.22
CA ARG A 127 -6.67 11.99 -6.27
C ARG A 127 -7.80 11.16 -6.89
N ASP A 128 -8.82 11.81 -7.45
CA ASP A 128 -9.99 11.11 -8.03
C ASP A 128 -9.61 10.23 -9.23
N ARG A 129 -8.62 10.67 -10.02
CA ARG A 129 -8.10 9.84 -11.11
C ARG A 129 -7.33 8.64 -10.58
N TRP A 130 -6.54 8.82 -9.52
CA TRP A 130 -5.83 7.72 -8.87
C TRP A 130 -6.80 6.73 -8.23
N TYR A 131 -7.83 7.24 -7.54
CA TYR A 131 -8.94 6.45 -7.04
C TYR A 131 -9.57 5.60 -8.15
N GLY A 132 -9.88 6.22 -9.29
CA GLY A 132 -10.41 5.53 -10.46
C GLY A 132 -9.47 4.44 -11.00
N VAL A 133 -8.15 4.69 -11.02
CA VAL A 133 -7.15 3.68 -11.40
C VAL A 133 -7.15 2.50 -10.43
N LEU A 134 -7.22 2.75 -9.12
CA LEU A 134 -7.27 1.69 -8.11
C LEU A 134 -8.55 0.87 -8.22
N LEU A 135 -9.69 1.53 -8.38
CA LEU A 135 -10.99 0.88 -8.59
C LEU A 135 -10.95 0.00 -9.85
N GLU A 136 -10.42 0.54 -10.96
CA GLU A 136 -10.32 -0.17 -12.24
C GLU A 136 -9.37 -1.37 -12.18
N HIS A 137 -8.21 -1.21 -11.54
CA HIS A 137 -7.22 -2.27 -11.43
C HIS A 137 -7.68 -3.42 -10.54
N TRP A 138 -8.31 -3.12 -9.39
CA TRP A 138 -8.52 -4.10 -8.33
C TRP A 138 -9.97 -4.58 -8.19
N PHE A 139 -10.97 -3.71 -8.34
CA PHE A 139 -12.34 -4.02 -7.92
C PHE A 139 -13.35 -4.08 -9.07
N ARG A 140 -13.04 -3.53 -10.25
CA ARG A 140 -13.92 -3.70 -11.41
C ARG A 140 -13.89 -5.14 -11.89
N SER A 141 -15.07 -5.76 -11.95
CA SER A 141 -15.28 -7.10 -12.49
C SER A 141 -14.96 -7.15 -13.99
N PHE A 142 -14.36 -8.25 -14.43
CA PHE A 142 -14.11 -8.52 -15.85
C PHE A 142 -14.31 -10.00 -16.18
N SER A 143 -14.67 -10.28 -17.43
CA SER A 143 -14.85 -11.65 -17.90
C SER A 143 -13.57 -12.21 -18.51
N GLN A 144 -13.14 -13.40 -18.10
CA GLN A 144 -12.01 -14.10 -18.72
C GLN A 144 -12.14 -15.62 -18.56
N GLY A 145 -11.84 -16.39 -19.61
CA GLY A 145 -11.78 -17.86 -19.52
C GLY A 145 -13.12 -18.56 -19.30
N GLY A 146 -14.25 -17.85 -19.47
CA GLY A 146 -15.59 -18.40 -19.21
C GLY A 146 -16.20 -17.92 -17.88
N ASP A 147 -15.39 -17.34 -17.00
CA ASP A 147 -15.86 -16.67 -15.79
C ASP A 147 -16.32 -15.24 -16.13
N PRO A 148 -17.57 -14.86 -15.78
CA PRO A 148 -18.11 -13.55 -16.08
C PRO A 148 -17.74 -12.44 -15.07
N ALA A 149 -17.25 -12.74 -13.86
CA ALA A 149 -17.26 -11.80 -12.73
C ALA A 149 -15.95 -11.70 -11.92
N LEU A 150 -14.79 -11.96 -12.53
CA LEU A 150 -13.50 -11.91 -11.83
C LEU A 150 -13.08 -10.48 -11.41
N THR A 151 -12.51 -10.34 -10.22
CA THR A 151 -11.82 -9.09 -9.82
C THR A 151 -10.34 -9.32 -9.50
N GLY A 152 -9.53 -8.28 -9.64
CA GLY A 152 -8.11 -8.36 -9.29
C GLY A 152 -7.87 -8.51 -7.79
N PHE A 153 -8.75 -7.90 -6.98
CA PHE A 153 -8.72 -7.97 -5.53
C PHE A 153 -8.97 -9.40 -5.06
N GLU A 154 -10.07 -10.00 -5.49
CA GLU A 154 -10.41 -11.38 -5.16
C GLU A 154 -9.27 -12.34 -5.52
N HIS A 155 -8.79 -12.32 -6.76
CA HIS A 155 -7.72 -13.23 -7.17
C HIS A 155 -6.43 -13.07 -6.35
N VAL A 156 -5.98 -11.84 -6.12
CA VAL A 156 -4.68 -11.59 -5.48
C VAL A 156 -4.76 -11.70 -3.96
N PHE A 157 -5.83 -11.19 -3.34
CA PHE A 157 -5.94 -11.11 -1.88
C PHE A 157 -6.68 -12.28 -1.25
N VAL A 158 -7.73 -12.80 -1.91
CA VAL A 158 -8.58 -13.88 -1.39
C VAL A 158 -8.19 -15.23 -1.98
N GLY A 159 -7.86 -15.27 -3.28
CA GLY A 159 -7.70 -16.48 -4.06
C GLY A 159 -9.01 -16.95 -4.68
N GLU A 160 -8.93 -17.58 -5.85
CA GLU A 160 -10.08 -18.13 -6.56
C GLU A 160 -9.95 -19.65 -6.64
N GLN A 161 -11.07 -20.35 -6.52
CA GLN A 161 -11.13 -21.78 -6.77
C GLN A 161 -11.40 -22.03 -8.26
N GLU A 162 -10.60 -22.88 -8.92
CA GLU A 162 -10.92 -23.43 -10.24
C GLU A 162 -10.94 -24.95 -10.12
N GLY A 163 -12.12 -25.50 -9.86
CA GLY A 163 -12.33 -26.94 -9.68
C GLY A 163 -11.55 -27.50 -8.49
N ALA A 164 -10.45 -28.22 -8.76
CA ALA A 164 -9.59 -28.82 -7.75
C ALA A 164 -8.26 -28.04 -7.56
N LYS A 165 -8.25 -26.72 -7.78
CA LYS A 165 -7.06 -25.87 -7.65
C LYS A 165 -7.45 -24.53 -7.06
N ILE A 166 -6.57 -23.94 -6.24
CA ILE A 166 -6.64 -22.50 -5.94
C ILE A 166 -5.70 -21.79 -6.86
N GLN A 167 -6.19 -20.72 -7.47
CA GLN A 167 -5.39 -19.77 -8.22
C GLN A 167 -5.31 -18.45 -7.47
N GLY A 168 -4.22 -17.71 -7.68
CA GLY A 168 -4.00 -16.46 -6.96
C GLY A 168 -3.57 -16.70 -5.52
N TYR A 169 -4.11 -15.96 -4.55
CA TYR A 169 -3.77 -16.05 -3.12
C TYR A 169 -2.32 -15.64 -2.83
N HIS A 170 -2.07 -14.33 -2.81
CA HIS A 170 -0.75 -13.71 -2.71
C HIS A 170 -0.66 -12.63 -1.62
N PHE A 171 -1.58 -12.62 -0.67
CA PHE A 171 -1.56 -11.70 0.47
C PHE A 171 -1.27 -12.43 1.78
N TRP A 172 -0.16 -12.05 2.43
CA TRP A 172 0.33 -12.74 3.62
C TRP A 172 -0.62 -12.70 4.81
N TYR A 173 -1.43 -11.63 4.95
CA TYR A 173 -2.31 -11.49 6.10
C TYR A 173 -3.51 -12.42 5.98
N LYS A 174 -4.08 -12.59 4.78
CA LYS A 174 -5.09 -13.62 4.52
C LYS A 174 -4.53 -15.02 4.82
N TYR A 175 -3.30 -15.28 4.36
CA TYR A 175 -2.58 -16.51 4.70
C TYR A 175 -2.43 -16.72 6.21
N TYR A 176 -2.01 -15.70 6.96
CA TYR A 176 -1.87 -15.78 8.41
C TYR A 176 -3.19 -16.07 9.12
N LEU A 177 -4.29 -15.44 8.67
CA LEU A 177 -5.62 -15.66 9.26
C LEU A 177 -6.12 -17.07 9.00
N ASP A 178 -5.97 -17.57 7.77
CA ASP A 178 -6.43 -18.92 7.41
C ASP A 178 -5.61 -20.00 8.12
N ASP A 179 -4.28 -19.83 8.22
CA ASP A 179 -3.38 -20.73 8.98
C ASP A 179 -3.65 -20.67 10.50
N GLY A 180 -4.10 -19.51 11.01
CA GLY A 180 -4.42 -19.30 12.42
C GLY A 180 -5.82 -19.78 12.86
N MET A 181 -6.84 -19.60 12.03
CA MET A 181 -8.23 -20.00 12.33
C MET A 181 -8.40 -21.51 12.50
N ALA A 182 -7.55 -22.31 11.84
CA ALA A 182 -7.41 -23.75 12.03
C ALA A 182 -7.11 -24.17 13.50
N THR A 183 -6.73 -23.23 14.37
CA THR A 183 -6.27 -23.52 15.74
C THR A 183 -7.18 -23.03 16.86
N LEU A 184 -8.21 -22.23 16.56
CA LEU A 184 -9.15 -21.68 17.55
C LEU A 184 -10.41 -22.53 17.75
N PHE A 185 -10.72 -23.42 16.80
CA PHE A 185 -11.82 -24.36 16.91
C PHE A 185 -11.31 -25.72 17.40
N ASP A 186 -11.98 -26.27 18.41
CA ASP A 186 -11.65 -27.58 18.99
C ASP A 186 -11.82 -28.66 17.92
N ARG A 187 -10.73 -29.41 17.68
CA ARG A 187 -10.57 -30.40 16.59
C ARG A 187 -11.63 -31.51 16.60
N ASP A 188 -12.34 -31.68 17.72
CA ASP A 188 -13.34 -32.74 17.90
C ASP A 188 -14.79 -32.23 17.94
N SER A 189 -15.02 -30.91 17.88
CA SER A 189 -16.32 -30.30 18.24
C SER A 189 -17.05 -29.57 17.10
N PHE A 190 -16.44 -29.38 15.93
CA PHE A 190 -17.08 -28.75 14.76
C PHE A 190 -17.19 -29.74 13.58
N PRO A 191 -18.38 -30.30 13.30
CA PRO A 191 -18.57 -31.22 12.19
C PRO A 191 -18.33 -30.49 10.86
N GLY A 192 -17.32 -30.93 10.09
CA GLY A 192 -16.99 -30.37 8.77
C GLY A 192 -15.65 -29.65 8.67
N PHE A 193 -14.86 -29.60 9.76
CA PHE A 193 -13.49 -29.06 9.81
C PHE A 193 -12.46 -30.11 10.27
N ASP A 194 -12.75 -31.39 10.05
CA ASP A 194 -11.80 -32.45 10.35
C ASP A 194 -10.76 -32.51 9.21
N ASP A 195 -9.61 -31.91 9.50
CA ASP A 195 -8.33 -32.00 8.77
C ASP A 195 -8.08 -30.86 7.74
N ASP A 196 -7.77 -29.67 8.27
CA ASP A 196 -7.19 -28.51 7.55
C ASP A 196 -5.82 -28.86 6.95
N ARG A 197 -5.86 -29.55 5.82
CA ARG A 197 -4.66 -30.08 5.17
C ARG A 197 -4.10 -29.07 4.16
N ILE A 198 -3.46 -27.97 4.60
CA ILE A 198 -2.43 -27.31 3.77
C ILE A 198 -1.17 -28.17 3.85
N ALA A 199 -1.05 -29.20 3.01
CA ALA A 199 0.17 -29.99 2.94
C ALA A 199 1.24 -29.18 2.19
N TYR A 200 2.19 -28.67 2.98
CA TYR A 200 3.34 -27.92 2.50
C TYR A 200 4.22 -28.78 1.62
N VAL A 201 4.32 -28.41 0.34
CA VAL A 201 5.43 -28.85 -0.50
C VAL A 201 6.38 -27.67 -0.55
N ARG A 202 7.37 -27.66 0.34
CA ARG A 202 8.40 -26.62 0.38
C ARG A 202 9.01 -26.47 -1.01
N GLY A 203 8.80 -25.32 -1.65
CA GLY A 203 9.71 -24.89 -2.71
C GLY A 203 11.06 -24.73 -2.02
N ARG A 204 12.06 -25.54 -2.36
CA ARG A 204 13.40 -25.43 -1.74
C ARG A 204 13.82 -23.97 -1.81
N TYR A 205 13.94 -23.31 -0.66
CA TYR A 205 14.59 -22.00 -0.59
C TYR A 205 15.95 -22.19 -1.26
N SER A 206 16.17 -21.47 -2.35
CA SER A 206 17.40 -21.49 -3.13
C SER A 206 18.03 -20.11 -3.07
N ASP A 207 19.32 -20.04 -3.35
CA ASP A 207 20.06 -18.79 -3.48
C ASP A 207 19.94 -17.85 -2.26
N GLY A 208 19.83 -18.44 -1.07
CA GLY A 208 19.88 -17.73 0.21
C GLY A 208 18.62 -16.96 0.58
N GLN A 209 17.44 -17.36 0.07
CA GLN A 209 16.14 -16.75 0.37
C GLN A 209 15.81 -16.76 1.87
N GLU A 210 16.31 -17.74 2.64
CA GLU A 210 16.11 -17.88 4.08
C GLU A 210 16.60 -16.69 4.93
N ARG A 211 17.30 -15.74 4.30
CA ARG A 211 17.79 -14.50 4.92
C ARG A 211 16.87 -13.30 4.69
N PHE A 212 15.86 -13.44 3.84
CA PHE A 212 14.98 -12.36 3.38
C PHE A 212 13.53 -12.64 3.82
N PRO A 213 13.17 -12.29 5.08
CA PRO A 213 11.86 -12.60 5.65
C PRO A 213 10.71 -11.88 4.92
N GLU A 214 10.99 -10.82 4.16
CA GLU A 214 10.01 -10.07 3.37
C GLU A 214 9.33 -10.87 2.25
N THR A 215 9.81 -12.08 1.95
CA THR A 215 9.20 -12.93 0.91
C THR A 215 9.22 -14.41 1.25
N VAL A 216 8.07 -15.02 1.08
CA VAL A 216 7.88 -16.47 1.17
C VAL A 216 7.53 -17.01 -0.21
N THR A 217 8.15 -18.12 -0.60
CA THR A 217 7.82 -18.88 -1.81
C THR A 217 7.15 -20.19 -1.40
N ILE A 218 5.88 -20.38 -1.71
CA ILE A 218 5.09 -21.55 -1.29
C ILE A 218 4.53 -22.31 -2.49
N SER A 219 4.43 -23.63 -2.33
CA SER A 219 3.49 -24.47 -3.07
C SER A 219 2.71 -25.30 -2.05
N TYR A 220 1.38 -25.36 -2.18
CA TYR A 220 0.52 -26.06 -1.25
C TYR A 220 -0.47 -26.99 -1.94
N LYS A 221 -0.84 -28.05 -1.22
CA LYS A 221 -2.08 -28.79 -1.43
C LYS A 221 -3.05 -28.39 -0.33
N TRP A 222 -4.25 -27.91 -0.63
CA TRP A 222 -5.33 -27.63 0.33
C TRP A 222 -6.39 -28.73 0.21
N PHE A 223 -7.19 -29.03 1.22
CA PHE A 223 -8.36 -29.90 1.09
C PHE A 223 -9.60 -29.08 1.47
N ALA A 224 -10.38 -28.67 0.47
CA ALA A 224 -11.58 -27.84 0.70
C ALA A 224 -12.83 -28.74 0.86
N PRO A 225 -13.79 -28.39 1.74
CA PRO A 225 -15.05 -29.09 1.86
C PRO A 225 -15.97 -28.82 0.66
N ASP A 226 -16.38 -29.87 -0.05
CA ASP A 226 -17.34 -29.84 -1.16
C ASP A 226 -18.76 -30.11 -0.65
N TYR A 227 -19.39 -29.08 -0.09
CA TYR A 227 -20.73 -29.15 0.51
C TYR A 227 -21.83 -29.63 -0.45
N SER A 228 -21.61 -29.60 -1.77
CA SER A 228 -22.55 -30.13 -2.77
C SER A 228 -22.70 -31.65 -2.72
N ARG A 229 -21.78 -32.35 -2.03
CA ARG A 229 -21.79 -33.80 -1.82
C ARG A 229 -22.42 -34.23 -0.50
N LEU A 230 -22.92 -33.29 0.31
CA LEU A 230 -23.64 -33.62 1.53
C LEU A 230 -24.96 -34.32 1.21
N GLY A 231 -25.05 -35.59 1.60
CA GLY A 231 -26.24 -36.41 1.51
C GLY A 231 -26.26 -37.45 2.64
N PRO A 232 -27.41 -38.09 2.93
CA PRO A 232 -27.51 -39.08 3.99
C PRO A 232 -26.57 -40.27 3.71
N GLY A 233 -25.62 -40.53 4.61
CA GLY A 233 -24.69 -41.66 4.53
C GLY A 233 -23.34 -41.37 3.83
N VAL A 234 -22.99 -40.10 3.62
CA VAL A 234 -21.66 -39.69 3.12
C VAL A 234 -20.75 -39.36 4.31
N GLU A 235 -19.60 -40.02 4.40
CA GLU A 235 -18.62 -39.77 5.46
C GLU A 235 -17.89 -38.43 5.22
N PRO A 236 -17.47 -37.70 6.28
CA PRO A 236 -16.82 -36.39 6.15
C PRO A 236 -15.57 -36.39 5.24
N GLU A 237 -14.85 -37.51 5.19
CA GLU A 237 -13.67 -37.71 4.33
C GLU A 237 -13.99 -37.73 2.83
N ASP A 238 -15.23 -38.10 2.44
CA ASP A 238 -15.68 -38.14 1.04
C ASP A 238 -16.11 -36.75 0.51
N VAL A 239 -16.25 -35.78 1.41
CA VAL A 239 -16.62 -34.38 1.13
C VAL A 239 -15.38 -33.53 0.84
N LEU A 240 -14.17 -33.96 1.22
CA LEU A 240 -12.94 -33.20 1.03
C LEU A 240 -12.34 -33.43 -0.36
N ARG A 241 -12.05 -32.35 -1.11
CA ARG A 241 -11.29 -32.44 -2.37
C ARG A 241 -9.90 -31.82 -2.24
N PRO A 242 -8.83 -32.50 -2.69
CA PRO A 242 -7.48 -31.93 -2.71
C PRO A 242 -7.39 -30.85 -3.80
N LEU A 243 -7.21 -29.61 -3.37
CA LEU A 243 -6.83 -28.47 -4.18
C LEU A 243 -5.31 -28.35 -4.28
N THR A 244 -4.74 -27.99 -5.44
CA THR A 244 -3.29 -27.76 -5.61
C THR A 244 -2.98 -26.38 -6.16
N LYS A 245 -2.01 -25.66 -5.58
CA LYS A 245 -1.46 -24.42 -6.15
C LYS A 245 -0.02 -24.62 -6.63
N PRO A 246 0.32 -24.26 -7.90
CA PRO A 246 1.71 -24.24 -8.37
C PRO A 246 2.53 -23.17 -7.64
N THR A 247 3.85 -23.33 -7.56
CA THR A 247 4.76 -22.45 -6.81
C THR A 247 4.49 -20.95 -7.05
N GLY A 248 4.12 -20.24 -5.98
CA GLY A 248 3.87 -18.80 -5.98
C GLY A 248 4.40 -18.15 -4.72
N GLY A 249 4.83 -16.89 -4.82
CA GLY A 249 5.34 -16.12 -3.68
C GLY A 249 4.38 -15.05 -3.20
N PHE A 250 4.60 -14.54 -2.00
CA PHE A 250 3.99 -13.31 -1.52
C PHE A 250 4.98 -12.48 -0.70
N PHE A 251 4.74 -11.17 -0.65
CA PHE A 251 5.44 -10.28 0.25
C PHE A 251 4.87 -10.39 1.66
N VAL A 252 5.73 -10.59 2.66
CA VAL A 252 5.35 -10.69 4.07
C VAL A 252 5.49 -9.31 4.72
N GLY A 253 4.49 -8.90 5.49
CA GLY A 253 4.52 -7.63 6.23
C GLY A 253 4.10 -6.41 5.40
N CYS A 254 3.85 -6.57 4.11
CA CYS A 254 3.27 -5.52 3.27
C CYS A 254 1.79 -5.30 3.64
N SER A 255 1.34 -4.06 3.78
CA SER A 255 -0.09 -3.78 4.02
C SER A 255 -0.94 -4.01 2.75
N VAL A 256 -2.27 -3.88 2.87
CA VAL A 256 -3.17 -3.94 1.71
C VAL A 256 -2.85 -2.83 0.71
N GLU A 257 -2.64 -1.60 1.19
CA GLU A 257 -2.28 -0.46 0.36
C GLU A 257 -0.87 -0.56 -0.23
N GLY A 258 0.08 -1.14 0.50
CA GLY A 258 1.43 -1.41 -0.01
C GLY A 258 1.37 -2.36 -1.20
N LEU A 259 0.66 -3.49 -1.06
CA LEU A 259 0.54 -4.47 -2.14
C LEU A 259 -0.24 -3.89 -3.33
N MET A 260 -1.33 -3.18 -3.06
CA MET A 260 -2.10 -2.49 -4.09
C MET A 260 -1.26 -1.45 -4.83
N ALA A 261 -0.41 -0.68 -4.13
CA ALA A 261 0.47 0.31 -4.74
C ALA A 261 1.51 -0.35 -5.66
N LEU A 262 2.21 -1.39 -5.17
CA LEU A 262 3.18 -2.16 -5.97
C LEU A 262 2.55 -2.74 -7.24
N GLY A 263 1.39 -3.38 -7.10
CA GLY A 263 0.66 -3.98 -8.22
C GLY A 263 0.15 -2.93 -9.21
N SER A 264 -0.40 -1.80 -8.73
CA SER A 264 -0.92 -0.74 -9.58
C SER A 264 0.17 -0.07 -10.41
N VAL A 265 1.33 0.22 -9.81
CA VAL A 265 2.50 0.76 -10.53
C VAL A 265 2.97 -0.21 -11.60
N ARG A 266 3.06 -1.50 -11.26
CA ARG A 266 3.49 -2.55 -12.19
C ARG A 266 2.49 -2.78 -13.33
N ALA A 267 1.20 -2.63 -13.07
CA ALA A 267 0.12 -2.81 -14.03
C ALA A 267 -0.07 -1.61 -14.96
N HIS A 268 0.20 -0.39 -14.50
CA HIS A 268 -0.11 0.84 -15.23
C HIS A 268 0.66 0.97 -16.56
N LEU A 269 -0.09 0.95 -17.67
CA LEU A 269 0.47 0.91 -19.03
C LEU A 269 1.31 2.12 -19.39
N GLY A 270 0.95 3.30 -18.87
CA GLY A 270 1.69 4.55 -19.10
C GLY A 270 2.97 4.68 -18.27
N ALA A 271 3.06 3.97 -17.13
CA ALA A 271 4.22 4.08 -16.25
C ALA A 271 5.35 3.14 -16.70
N ARG A 272 4.98 1.96 -17.24
CA ARG A 272 5.92 0.93 -17.72
C ARG A 272 6.99 0.60 -16.66
N ALA A 273 6.55 0.44 -15.41
CA ALA A 273 7.44 0.15 -14.31
C ALA A 273 8.29 -1.11 -14.58
N PRO A 274 9.54 -1.16 -14.08
CA PRO A 274 10.45 -2.28 -14.29
C PRO A 274 9.83 -3.62 -13.91
N LYS A 275 10.23 -4.70 -14.59
CA LYS A 275 9.81 -6.05 -14.22
C LYS A 275 10.55 -6.56 -12.99
N GLU A 276 11.80 -6.13 -12.81
CA GLU A 276 12.61 -6.51 -11.67
C GLU A 276 12.63 -5.41 -10.62
N ALA A 277 12.66 -5.82 -9.36
CA ALA A 277 12.79 -4.96 -8.19
C ALA A 277 13.98 -5.39 -7.34
N VAL A 278 14.61 -4.46 -6.65
CA VAL A 278 15.46 -4.72 -5.48
C VAL A 278 14.73 -4.19 -4.25
N ILE A 279 14.35 -5.08 -3.33
CA ILE A 279 13.73 -4.73 -2.05
C ILE A 279 14.57 -5.32 -0.93
N ASN A 280 15.01 -4.50 0.01
CA ASN A 280 15.89 -4.83 1.14
C ASN A 280 17.13 -5.65 0.75
N GLY A 281 17.66 -5.43 -0.45
CA GLY A 281 18.84 -6.14 -0.95
C GLY A 281 18.55 -7.51 -1.56
N ALA A 282 17.28 -7.93 -1.68
CA ALA A 282 16.85 -9.07 -2.48
C ALA A 282 16.29 -8.62 -3.84
N ARG A 283 16.50 -9.44 -4.87
CA ARG A 283 15.95 -9.22 -6.22
C ARG A 283 14.68 -10.01 -6.43
N TYR A 284 13.73 -9.40 -7.12
CA TYR A 284 12.42 -9.98 -7.40
C TYR A 284 12.01 -9.74 -8.85
N ASP A 285 11.40 -10.74 -9.50
CA ASP A 285 10.58 -10.53 -10.70
C ASP A 285 9.13 -10.25 -10.26
N MET A 286 8.69 -9.04 -10.53
CA MET A 286 7.37 -8.51 -10.21
C MET A 286 6.38 -8.95 -11.29
N LYS A 287 5.84 -10.16 -11.14
CA LYS A 287 4.87 -10.74 -12.07
C LYS A 287 3.57 -9.94 -12.00
N VAL A 288 3.06 -9.56 -13.17
CA VAL A 288 1.72 -8.99 -13.32
C VAL A 288 1.10 -9.60 -14.57
N PHE A 289 -0.15 -10.01 -14.45
CA PHE A 289 -1.00 -10.37 -15.57
C PHE A 289 -2.22 -9.48 -15.52
N ARG A 290 -2.72 -9.12 -16.70
CA ARG A 290 -3.87 -8.25 -16.85
C ARG A 290 -4.99 -9.01 -17.55
N SER A 291 -6.21 -8.49 -17.42
CA SER A 291 -7.35 -8.86 -18.25
C SER A 291 -7.05 -8.65 -19.74
N ALA A 292 -7.85 -9.26 -20.62
CA ALA A 292 -7.68 -9.18 -22.07
C ALA A 292 -7.68 -7.74 -22.63
N ASN A 293 -8.47 -6.84 -22.01
CA ASN A 293 -8.52 -5.41 -22.35
C ASN A 293 -7.36 -4.58 -21.74
N ASN A 294 -6.45 -5.21 -20.97
CA ASN A 294 -5.35 -4.59 -20.23
C ASN A 294 -5.76 -3.52 -19.19
N GLN A 295 -7.02 -3.49 -18.77
CA GLN A 295 -7.52 -2.50 -17.81
C GLN A 295 -7.47 -2.98 -16.37
N HIS A 296 -7.57 -4.30 -16.14
CA HIS A 296 -7.69 -4.87 -14.80
C HIS A 296 -6.46 -5.69 -14.47
N ILE A 297 -6.08 -5.73 -13.19
CA ILE A 297 -5.10 -6.69 -12.70
C ILE A 297 -5.80 -8.04 -12.61
N ARG A 298 -5.21 -9.06 -13.23
CA ARG A 298 -5.64 -10.45 -13.08
C ARG A 298 -4.90 -11.12 -11.95
N THR A 299 -3.57 -10.99 -11.93
CA THR A 299 -2.75 -11.47 -10.82
C THR A 299 -1.48 -10.66 -10.69
N PHE A 300 -0.96 -10.57 -9.47
CA PHE A 300 0.28 -9.87 -9.14
C PHE A 300 0.98 -10.59 -7.99
N TYR A 301 2.27 -10.91 -8.16
CA TYR A 301 3.05 -11.58 -7.13
C TYR A 301 4.55 -11.47 -7.39
N PRO A 302 5.40 -11.56 -6.33
CA PRO A 302 6.84 -11.61 -6.48
C PRO A 302 7.34 -13.02 -6.79
N VAL A 303 8.43 -13.08 -7.54
CA VAL A 303 9.29 -14.27 -7.65
C VAL A 303 10.70 -13.88 -7.22
N TYR A 304 11.21 -14.49 -6.15
CA TYR A 304 12.58 -14.25 -5.68
C TYR A 304 13.61 -14.72 -6.71
N LEU A 305 14.61 -13.87 -6.97
CA LEU A 305 15.67 -14.09 -7.97
C LEU A 305 17.07 -14.23 -7.36
N GLY A 306 17.21 -14.11 -6.04
CA GLY A 306 18.51 -14.08 -5.36
C GLY A 306 18.84 -12.72 -4.73
N PRO A 307 19.95 -12.62 -3.99
CA PRO A 307 20.42 -11.36 -3.41
C PRO A 307 20.91 -10.38 -4.49
N ALA A 308 20.77 -9.08 -4.24
CA ALA A 308 21.37 -8.03 -5.04
C ALA A 308 22.89 -7.99 -4.84
N ALA A 309 23.64 -7.60 -5.87
CA ALA A 309 25.09 -7.49 -5.80
C ALA A 309 25.51 -6.44 -4.76
N GLY A 310 26.32 -6.83 -3.78
CA GLY A 310 26.78 -5.95 -2.70
C GLY A 310 25.78 -5.76 -1.56
N ALA A 311 24.67 -6.52 -1.52
CA ALA A 311 23.73 -6.49 -0.40
C ALA A 311 24.43 -6.89 0.92
N VAL A 312 24.36 -6.02 1.92
CA VAL A 312 24.76 -6.33 3.29
C VAL A 312 23.71 -7.27 3.88
N GLN A 313 24.15 -8.32 4.57
CA GLN A 313 23.27 -9.29 5.19
C GLN A 313 22.33 -8.61 6.20
N PRO A 314 21.03 -8.92 6.23
CA PRO A 314 20.14 -8.49 7.30
C PRO A 314 20.67 -9.01 8.64
N GLN A 315 21.03 -8.12 9.57
CA GLN A 315 21.54 -8.50 10.90
C GLN A 315 20.42 -8.48 11.96
N PRO A 316 20.41 -9.44 12.91
CA PRO A 316 19.46 -9.46 14.01
C PRO A 316 19.51 -8.15 14.81
N GLY A 317 18.37 -7.49 14.96
CA GLY A 317 18.25 -6.27 15.79
C GLY A 317 18.83 -5.00 15.16
N GLN A 318 19.32 -5.03 13.92
CA GLN A 318 19.44 -3.79 13.15
C GLN A 318 18.06 -3.46 12.59
N PRO A 319 17.46 -2.29 12.88
CA PRO A 319 16.38 -1.82 12.04
C PRO A 319 16.91 -1.92 10.60
N SER A 320 16.10 -2.45 9.67
CA SER A 320 16.26 -2.05 8.27
C SER A 320 16.38 -0.55 8.36
N THR A 321 17.60 -0.03 8.16
CA THR A 321 17.85 1.40 8.33
C THR A 321 16.72 2.00 7.54
N PRO A 322 15.85 2.84 8.14
CA PRO A 322 15.08 3.72 7.32
C PRO A 322 16.18 4.41 6.53
N VAL A 323 16.35 4.04 5.27
CA VAL A 323 16.74 5.02 4.30
C VAL A 323 15.58 5.96 4.43
N GLN A 324 15.77 6.94 5.32
CA GLN A 324 14.88 8.05 5.55
C GLN A 324 14.43 8.40 4.15
N PRO A 325 13.14 8.24 3.81
CA PRO A 325 12.70 8.26 2.43
C PRO A 325 13.39 9.45 1.83
N SER A 326 14.26 9.23 0.84
CA SER A 326 14.83 10.35 0.12
C SER A 326 13.59 11.07 -0.36
N GLN A 327 13.27 12.19 0.29
CA GLN A 327 12.08 12.94 -0.03
C GLN A 327 12.16 13.10 -1.55
N PRO A 328 11.06 12.80 -2.29
CA PRO A 328 11.04 12.96 -3.74
C PRO A 328 11.69 14.31 -4.01
N PRO A 329 12.68 14.42 -4.92
CA PRO A 329 13.63 15.52 -4.94
C PRO A 329 12.90 16.85 -4.82
N HIS A 330 12.78 17.30 -3.57
CA HIS A 330 12.34 18.64 -3.27
C HIS A 330 13.56 19.45 -3.64
N PRO A 331 13.40 20.48 -4.49
CA PRO A 331 14.52 21.35 -4.81
C PRO A 331 15.14 21.81 -3.47
N ALA A 332 16.42 21.49 -3.30
CA ALA A 332 17.35 21.74 -2.21
C ALA A 332 16.82 21.99 -0.76
N GLY A 333 17.15 21.02 0.11
CA GLY A 333 17.32 21.18 1.56
C GLY A 333 16.05 20.95 2.42
N PRO A 334 16.16 20.33 3.60
CA PRO A 334 15.02 20.19 4.51
C PRO A 334 14.68 21.57 5.09
N SER A 335 13.74 22.26 4.46
CA SER A 335 13.16 23.45 5.05
C SER A 335 12.34 23.06 6.28
N THR A 336 12.64 23.66 7.42
CA THR A 336 11.91 23.46 8.68
C THR A 336 10.60 24.22 8.72
N VAL A 337 10.34 25.09 7.75
CA VAL A 337 9.15 25.95 7.71
C VAL A 337 8.14 25.34 6.75
N ARG A 338 6.93 25.10 7.26
CA ARG A 338 5.83 24.42 6.56
C ARG A 338 4.59 25.28 6.50
N ILE A 339 3.77 25.03 5.49
CA ILE A 339 2.39 25.53 5.42
C ILE A 339 1.53 24.62 6.30
N LEU A 340 0.94 25.18 7.35
CA LEU A 340 0.09 24.48 8.31
C LEU A 340 -1.39 24.53 7.92
N ALA A 341 -1.84 25.69 7.44
CA ALA A 341 -3.25 25.92 7.17
C ALA A 341 -3.47 27.05 6.18
N ALA A 342 -4.67 27.13 5.58
CA ALA A 342 -5.07 28.26 4.74
C ALA A 342 -6.58 28.56 4.87
N LEU A 343 -6.93 29.84 4.95
CA LEU A 343 -8.31 30.30 4.75
C LEU A 343 -8.47 30.66 3.28
N VAL A 344 -9.03 29.72 2.51
CA VAL A 344 -9.16 29.85 1.04
C VAL A 344 -10.46 30.53 0.64
N ASN A 345 -11.54 30.31 1.40
CA ASN A 345 -12.87 30.82 1.09
C ASN A 345 -13.39 31.64 2.29
N PRO A 346 -12.99 32.91 2.45
CA PRO A 346 -13.40 33.74 3.59
C PRO A 346 -14.89 34.15 3.53
N LEU A 347 -15.43 34.70 4.63
CA LEU A 347 -16.82 35.22 4.65
C LEU A 347 -16.93 36.56 3.88
N GLY A 348 -17.88 36.66 2.94
CA GLY A 348 -18.17 37.86 2.15
C GLY A 348 -17.48 37.86 0.78
N GLU A 349 -17.32 39.02 0.12
CA GLU A 349 -16.56 39.08 -1.13
C GLU A 349 -15.08 38.72 -0.89
N ASP A 350 -14.60 37.71 -1.61
CA ASP A 350 -13.36 36.94 -1.35
C ASP A 350 -12.05 37.73 -1.46
N GLN A 351 -12.08 38.90 -2.10
CA GLN A 351 -10.87 39.63 -2.48
C GLN A 351 -10.36 40.50 -1.33
N ASP A 352 -9.60 39.87 -0.41
CA ASP A 352 -8.62 40.42 0.57
C ASP A 352 -8.57 39.68 1.89
N LYS A 353 -9.31 38.58 2.05
CA LYS A 353 -9.43 37.91 3.36
C LYS A 353 -8.81 36.53 3.38
N GLU A 354 -8.19 36.11 2.28
CA GLU A 354 -7.45 34.86 2.20
C GLU A 354 -6.21 34.90 3.08
N THR A 355 -5.91 33.79 3.74
CA THR A 355 -4.73 33.68 4.60
C THR A 355 -4.02 32.35 4.44
N VAL A 356 -2.71 32.36 4.71
CA VAL A 356 -1.87 31.16 4.78
C VAL A 356 -1.13 31.17 6.10
N THR A 357 -1.24 30.09 6.87
CA THR A 357 -0.55 29.92 8.14
C THR A 357 0.70 29.08 7.93
N LEU A 358 1.84 29.63 8.36
CA LEU A 358 3.15 28.99 8.31
C LEU A 358 3.58 28.58 9.72
N ILE A 359 4.32 27.50 9.86
CA ILE A 359 4.90 27.02 11.12
C ILE A 359 6.36 26.66 10.94
N ASN A 360 7.20 27.00 11.92
CA ASN A 360 8.57 26.50 11.99
C ASN A 360 8.62 25.24 12.87
N THR A 361 8.82 24.07 12.26
CA THR A 361 8.95 22.79 12.95
C THR A 361 10.39 22.45 13.33
N GLY A 362 11.33 23.37 13.09
CA GLY A 362 12.75 23.22 13.39
C GLY A 362 13.11 23.60 14.82
N SER A 363 14.36 23.32 15.21
CA SER A 363 14.91 23.67 16.52
C SER A 363 15.59 25.05 16.57
N GLU A 364 15.68 25.75 15.44
CA GLU A 364 16.29 27.08 15.33
C GLU A 364 15.31 28.12 14.79
N THR A 365 15.53 29.39 15.13
CA THR A 365 14.77 30.52 14.60
C THR A 365 15.09 30.74 13.13
N GLN A 366 14.06 30.82 12.27
CA GLN A 366 14.20 30.99 10.83
C GLN A 366 13.63 32.34 10.37
N SER A 367 14.46 33.16 9.73
CA SER A 367 14.00 34.31 8.95
C SER A 367 13.45 33.86 7.61
N LEU A 368 12.29 34.38 7.22
CA LEU A 368 11.66 34.13 5.92
C LEU A 368 11.94 35.25 4.91
N GLU A 369 12.91 36.13 5.19
CA GLU A 369 13.30 37.18 4.25
C GLU A 369 13.62 36.61 2.86
N ALA A 370 13.04 37.22 1.82
CA ALA A 370 13.09 36.78 0.43
C ALA A 370 12.40 35.43 0.11
N TRP A 371 11.68 34.84 1.05
CA TRP A 371 10.79 33.71 0.77
C TRP A 371 9.50 34.19 0.12
N LYS A 372 8.81 33.28 -0.57
CA LYS A 372 7.60 33.59 -1.31
C LYS A 372 6.54 32.51 -1.16
N LEU A 373 5.28 32.92 -1.10
CA LEU A 373 4.14 32.06 -1.39
C LEU A 373 3.85 32.13 -2.90
N VAL A 374 3.51 31.00 -3.51
CA VAL A 374 3.20 30.89 -4.94
C VAL A 374 1.93 30.05 -5.13
N ASP A 375 0.97 30.54 -5.90
CA ASP A 375 -0.25 29.79 -6.24
C ASP A 375 -0.08 28.91 -7.49
N ALA A 376 -1.12 28.15 -7.83
CA ALA A 376 -1.19 27.32 -9.03
C ALA A 376 -1.04 28.09 -10.35
N ASN A 377 -1.37 29.39 -10.37
CA ASN A 377 -1.24 30.26 -11.54
C ASN A 377 0.15 30.94 -11.63
N ARG A 378 1.05 30.61 -10.70
CA ARG A 378 2.40 31.22 -10.54
C ARG A 378 2.37 32.68 -10.11
N ASN A 379 1.25 33.18 -9.56
CA ASN A 379 1.29 34.45 -8.86
C ASN A 379 2.07 34.26 -7.55
N SER A 380 2.74 35.31 -7.09
CA SER A 380 3.64 35.21 -5.94
C SER A 380 3.48 36.35 -4.95
N PHE A 381 3.72 36.07 -3.68
CA PHE A 381 3.71 37.03 -2.59
C PHE A 381 4.98 36.86 -1.73
N GLY A 382 5.75 37.92 -1.55
CA GLY A 382 6.98 37.91 -0.74
C GLY A 382 6.70 37.98 0.76
N LEU A 383 7.45 37.21 1.54
CA LEU A 383 7.41 37.21 3.00
C LEU A 383 8.53 38.14 3.50
N GLU A 384 8.20 39.43 3.61
CA GLU A 384 9.13 40.44 4.15
C GLU A 384 8.95 40.53 5.66
N ASP A 385 10.06 40.69 6.40
CA ASP A 385 10.10 40.89 7.85
C ASP A 385 9.45 39.79 8.73
N VAL A 386 9.31 38.56 8.22
CA VAL A 386 8.79 37.43 8.99
C VAL A 386 9.94 36.61 9.57
N THR A 387 9.96 36.45 10.90
CA THR A 387 10.89 35.55 11.61
C THR A 387 10.11 34.63 12.53
N LEU A 388 10.37 33.33 12.46
CA LEU A 388 9.68 32.31 13.24
C LEU A 388 10.65 31.58 14.18
N ALA A 389 10.40 31.69 15.49
CA ALA A 389 11.07 30.85 16.47
C ALA A 389 10.61 29.37 16.37
N PRO A 390 11.36 28.41 16.93
CA PRO A 390 10.97 27.00 16.99
C PRO A 390 9.54 26.81 17.52
N GLY A 391 8.73 26.03 16.80
CA GLY A 391 7.34 25.73 17.16
C GLY A 391 6.35 26.88 16.95
N MET A 392 6.80 28.07 16.55
CA MET A 392 5.92 29.21 16.33
C MET A 392 5.27 29.17 14.95
N ALA A 393 4.01 29.59 14.91
CA ALA A 393 3.24 29.75 13.69
C ALA A 393 2.83 31.22 13.49
N ILE A 394 2.69 31.61 12.23
CA ILE A 394 2.21 32.94 11.83
C ILE A 394 1.18 32.80 10.72
N THR A 395 0.10 33.58 10.80
CA THR A 395 -0.90 33.69 9.73
C THR A 395 -0.61 34.92 8.88
N ILE A 396 -0.34 34.69 7.61
CA ILE A 396 -0.08 35.70 6.60
C ILE A 396 -1.38 35.97 5.84
N ARG A 397 -1.78 37.24 5.79
CA ARG A 397 -2.90 37.70 4.97
C ARG A 397 -2.40 38.01 3.56
N LEU A 398 -3.07 37.46 2.54
CA LEU A 398 -2.69 37.67 1.14
C LEU A 398 -3.29 38.98 0.61
N PRO A 399 -2.48 39.93 0.11
CA PRO A 399 -3.00 41.17 -0.49
C PRO A 399 -3.69 40.94 -1.84
N ARG A 400 -4.60 41.84 -2.25
CA ARG A 400 -5.10 41.89 -3.64
C ARG A 400 -3.97 41.82 -4.65
N ASN A 401 -4.24 41.12 -5.76
CA ASN A 401 -3.33 41.01 -6.90
C ASN A 401 -1.98 40.34 -6.57
N SER A 402 -1.91 39.55 -5.50
CA SER A 402 -0.76 38.70 -5.18
C SER A 402 -1.09 37.22 -5.47
N VAL A 403 -0.91 36.32 -4.50
CA VAL A 403 -1.38 34.92 -4.53
C VAL A 403 -2.90 34.90 -4.47
N GLN A 404 -3.54 34.09 -5.31
CA GLN A 404 -4.99 33.89 -5.31
C GLN A 404 -5.34 32.44 -4.99
N LEU A 405 -6.14 32.24 -3.95
CA LEU A 405 -6.58 30.91 -3.55
C LEU A 405 -7.93 30.58 -4.21
N SER A 406 -7.99 29.50 -4.97
CA SER A 406 -9.17 29.15 -5.76
C SER A 406 -10.18 28.37 -4.92
N ASN A 407 -11.41 28.89 -4.79
CA ASN A 407 -12.53 28.16 -4.18
C ASN A 407 -12.94 26.87 -4.93
N LYS A 408 -12.29 26.55 -6.05
CA LYS A 408 -12.48 25.31 -6.82
C LYS A 408 -11.37 24.28 -6.58
N GLY A 409 -10.56 24.50 -5.55
CA GLY A 409 -9.34 23.75 -5.28
C GLY A 409 -8.12 24.42 -5.92
N GLY A 410 -6.95 24.13 -5.37
CA GLY A 410 -5.71 24.78 -5.74
C GLY A 410 -4.48 24.20 -5.04
N GLU A 411 -3.35 24.86 -5.28
CA GLU A 411 -2.04 24.52 -4.74
C GLU A 411 -1.41 25.77 -4.15
N ILE A 412 -0.72 25.63 -3.02
CA ILE A 412 0.07 26.68 -2.38
C ILE A 412 1.50 26.15 -2.21
N ARG A 413 2.46 26.84 -2.80
CA ARG A 413 3.89 26.56 -2.63
C ARG A 413 4.53 27.62 -1.76
N LEU A 414 5.34 27.18 -0.80
CA LEU A 414 6.31 28.01 -0.09
C LEU A 414 7.67 27.83 -0.77
N VAL A 415 8.28 28.92 -1.19
CA VAL A 415 9.56 28.96 -1.90
C VAL A 415 10.55 29.74 -1.05
N ASN A 416 11.73 29.19 -0.80
CA ASN A 416 12.77 29.82 0.01
C ASN A 416 13.54 30.90 -0.77
N ARG A 417 14.44 31.62 -0.07
CA ARG A 417 15.28 32.67 -0.65
C ARG A 417 16.12 32.23 -1.85
N ASP A 418 16.49 30.94 -1.91
CA ASP A 418 17.31 30.36 -2.96
C ASP A 418 16.48 29.94 -4.19
N GLY A 419 15.16 30.20 -4.17
CA GLY A 419 14.24 29.85 -5.25
C GLY A 419 13.75 28.40 -5.21
N HIS A 420 14.06 27.67 -4.14
CA HIS A 420 13.70 26.28 -3.98
C HIS A 420 12.37 26.11 -3.23
N THR A 421 11.57 25.12 -3.62
CA THR A 421 10.29 24.85 -2.98
C THR A 421 10.50 24.21 -1.60
N ALA A 422 10.23 24.97 -0.54
CA ALA A 422 10.30 24.55 0.86
C ALA A 422 9.12 23.66 1.28
N HIS A 423 7.90 23.95 0.82
CA HIS A 423 6.70 23.16 1.13
C HIS A 423 5.64 23.34 0.06
N VAL A 424 4.82 22.31 -0.19
CA VAL A 424 3.66 22.39 -1.10
C VAL A 424 2.47 21.74 -0.44
N VAL A 425 1.33 22.40 -0.48
CA VAL A 425 0.04 21.84 -0.07
C VAL A 425 -0.97 21.99 -1.19
N THR A 426 -1.90 21.04 -1.28
CA THR A 426 -3.02 21.10 -2.23
C THR A 426 -4.32 20.99 -1.45
N TYR A 427 -5.36 21.65 -1.95
CA TYR A 427 -6.71 21.58 -1.38
C TYR A 427 -7.74 21.40 -2.47
N SER A 428 -8.79 20.64 -2.18
CA SER A 428 -9.88 20.34 -3.10
C SER A 428 -10.99 21.39 -3.06
N LYS A 429 -11.85 21.38 -4.08
CA LYS A 429 -13.10 22.16 -4.08
C LYS A 429 -13.96 21.87 -2.83
N ALA A 430 -14.03 20.61 -2.40
CA ALA A 430 -14.81 20.22 -1.23
C ALA A 430 -14.25 20.85 0.06
N GLN A 431 -12.93 20.88 0.22
CA GLN A 431 -12.29 21.54 1.37
C GLN A 431 -12.46 23.07 1.33
N ALA A 432 -12.54 23.65 0.12
CA ALA A 432 -12.76 25.09 -0.07
C ALA A 432 -14.24 25.51 -0.07
N GLN A 433 -15.18 24.57 0.04
CA GLN A 433 -16.61 24.85 -0.14
C GLN A 433 -17.20 25.67 1.02
N ASP A 434 -16.76 25.42 2.25
CA ASP A 434 -17.27 26.06 3.45
C ASP A 434 -16.65 27.47 3.63
N GLN A 435 -17.48 28.51 3.50
CA GLN A 435 -17.03 29.88 3.76
C GLN A 435 -16.63 30.09 5.23
N GLY A 436 -15.56 30.84 5.44
CA GLY A 436 -15.00 31.14 6.76
C GLY A 436 -14.23 29.99 7.41
N ARG A 437 -14.12 28.83 6.74
CA ARG A 437 -13.43 27.66 7.30
C ARG A 437 -11.97 27.61 6.86
N THR A 438 -11.08 27.51 7.83
CA THR A 438 -9.65 27.27 7.59
C THR A 438 -9.42 25.79 7.29
N ILE A 439 -8.69 25.51 6.21
CA ILE A 439 -8.19 24.18 5.85
C ILE A 439 -6.88 23.95 6.59
N VAL A 440 -6.74 22.81 7.26
CA VAL A 440 -5.49 22.37 7.92
C VAL A 440 -4.87 21.26 7.07
N PHE A 441 -3.55 21.28 6.92
CA PHE A 441 -2.79 20.38 6.07
C PHE A 441 -1.94 19.38 6.86
#